data_AF-A0A0C3EQL4-F1
#
_entry.id   AF-A0A0C3EQL4-F1
#
_cell.length_a   1.000
_cell.length_b   1.000
_cell.length_c   1.000
_cell.angle_alpha   90.00
_cell.angle_beta   90.00
_cell.angle_gamma   90.00
#
_symmetry.space_group_name_H-M   'P 1'
#
loop_
_entity.id
_entity.type
_entity.pdbx_description
1 polymer ?
#
loop_
_entity_poly.entity_id
_entity_poly.type
_entity_poly.pdbx_seq_one_letter_code
_entity_poly.pdbx_strand_id
1 'polypeptide(L)'
;MPAATWSSAKAKVQLRLSVQRLRTLQQKKEAQAKSSRRDIAVLLERGKLESARVKAEAIINEDINLELLELLELYCELLIARFGLLDQSTREPDPGVSEGVCAIIYSATRTEIKELQLLRELLMHKYGRDFSIAVMENRGRCVSDRVMKKLSVGAPSPELVEAYLTEIAKGYGVKWTPRTFTAETEVPESGPSKDATPEAPSRGPSEPLPAYSEQGGKPGAPKLPDIPPTEGENEKRTQSIPSIPKDGPEDDFDVLTRRFHALKKH
;
A
#
# COMPACT_ATOMS: atom_id res chain seq x y z
N MET A 1 21.00 -10.54 -4.04
CA MET A 1 20.28 -11.48 -3.16
C MET A 1 20.39 -12.87 -3.79
N PRO A 2 20.88 -13.89 -3.08
CA PRO A 2 20.83 -15.26 -3.60
C PRO A 2 19.37 -15.64 -3.84
N ALA A 3 19.07 -16.26 -5.00
CA ALA A 3 17.71 -16.66 -5.35
C ALA A 3 17.17 -17.66 -4.32
N ALA A 4 15.96 -17.42 -3.82
CA ALA A 4 15.32 -18.32 -2.85
C ALA A 4 15.13 -19.70 -3.49
N THR A 5 15.86 -20.70 -3.03
CA THR A 5 15.75 -22.07 -3.54
C THR A 5 14.51 -22.75 -2.98
N TRP A 6 13.77 -23.46 -3.83
CA TRP A 6 12.60 -24.23 -3.40
C TRP A 6 13.00 -25.24 -2.33
N SER A 7 12.27 -25.23 -1.21
CA SER A 7 12.38 -26.21 -0.15
C SER A 7 11.00 -26.46 0.43
N SER A 8 10.54 -27.70 0.39
CA SER A 8 9.21 -28.12 0.81
C SER A 8 8.95 -27.79 2.28
N ALA A 9 9.92 -28.09 3.15
CA ALA A 9 9.83 -27.75 4.57
C ALA A 9 9.71 -26.23 4.79
N LYS A 10 10.53 -25.43 4.09
CA LYS A 10 10.47 -23.96 4.18
C LYS A 10 9.14 -23.42 3.65
N ALA A 11 8.67 -23.89 2.50
CA ALA A 11 7.40 -23.46 1.90
C ALA A 11 6.21 -23.76 2.83
N LYS A 12 6.19 -24.94 3.46
CA LYS A 12 5.13 -25.32 4.40
C LYS A 12 5.12 -24.45 5.66
N VAL A 13 6.28 -24.14 6.21
CA VAL A 13 6.42 -23.19 7.34
C VAL A 13 5.99 -21.79 6.90
N GLN A 14 6.43 -21.34 5.73
CA GLN A 14 6.13 -20.02 5.19
C GLN A 14 4.63 -19.81 4.96
N LEU A 15 3.92 -20.82 4.47
CA LEU A 15 2.46 -20.79 4.34
C LEU A 15 1.78 -20.59 5.70
N ARG A 16 2.20 -21.31 6.75
CA ARG A 16 1.63 -21.17 8.10
C ARG A 16 1.89 -19.78 8.68
N LEU A 17 3.10 -19.25 8.49
CA LEU A 17 3.43 -17.87 8.90
C LEU A 17 2.59 -16.84 8.15
N SER A 18 2.36 -17.06 6.85
CA SER A 18 1.51 -16.19 6.02
C SER A 18 0.07 -16.16 6.54
N VAL A 19 -0.52 -17.33 6.84
CA VAL A 19 -1.88 -17.42 7.44
C VAL A 19 -1.94 -16.68 8.77
N GLN A 20 -0.99 -16.93 9.67
CA GLN A 20 -0.97 -16.24 10.96
C GLN A 20 -0.87 -14.72 10.80
N ARG A 21 -0.01 -14.25 9.88
CA ARG A 21 0.14 -12.83 9.62
C ARG A 21 -1.13 -12.21 9.03
N LEU A 22 -1.75 -12.88 8.06
CA LEU A 22 -3.01 -12.46 7.43
C LEU A 22 -4.09 -12.24 8.48
N ARG A 23 -4.34 -13.21 9.36
CA ARG A 23 -5.30 -13.10 10.47
C ARG A 23 -5.04 -11.91 11.38
N THR A 24 -3.79 -11.73 11.82
CA THR A 24 -3.46 -10.60 12.70
C THR A 24 -3.64 -9.25 12.02
N LEU A 25 -3.37 -9.17 10.72
CA LEU A 25 -3.55 -7.94 9.96
C LEU A 25 -5.04 -7.63 9.73
N GLN A 26 -5.84 -8.65 9.41
CA GLN A 26 -7.29 -8.53 9.27
C GLN A 26 -7.91 -7.98 10.55
N GLN A 27 -7.65 -8.61 11.70
CA GLN A 27 -8.14 -8.15 13.01
C GLN A 27 -7.77 -6.69 13.31
N LYS A 28 -6.54 -6.29 12.98
CA LYS A 28 -6.09 -4.90 13.12
C LYS A 28 -6.90 -3.95 12.22
N LYS A 29 -7.09 -4.32 10.95
CA LYS A 29 -7.80 -3.49 9.95
C LYS A 29 -9.28 -3.38 10.29
N GLU A 30 -9.93 -4.45 10.76
CA GLU A 30 -11.31 -4.43 11.25
C GLU A 30 -11.49 -3.46 12.43
N ALA A 31 -10.58 -3.52 13.41
CA ALA A 31 -10.60 -2.61 14.55
C ALA A 31 -10.42 -1.15 14.11
N GLN A 32 -9.51 -0.90 13.17
CA GLN A 32 -9.30 0.42 12.59
C GLN A 32 -10.54 0.91 11.83
N ALA A 33 -11.15 0.05 11.01
CA ALA A 33 -12.36 0.37 10.25
C ALA A 33 -13.53 0.74 11.19
N LYS A 34 -13.69 0.05 12.32
CA LYS A 34 -14.70 0.41 13.33
C LYS A 34 -14.47 1.83 13.91
N SER A 35 -13.22 2.22 14.13
CA SER A 35 -12.88 3.58 14.55
C SER A 35 -13.16 4.59 13.44
N SER A 36 -12.76 4.30 12.21
CA SER A 36 -13.00 5.16 11.04
C SER A 36 -14.49 5.40 10.78
N ARG A 37 -15.35 4.39 10.92
CA ARG A 37 -16.82 4.55 10.80
C ARG A 37 -17.38 5.50 11.86
N ARG A 38 -16.88 5.43 13.10
CA ARG A 38 -17.27 6.36 14.17
C ARG A 38 -16.83 7.79 13.85
N ASP A 39 -15.61 7.97 13.34
CA ASP A 39 -15.12 9.29 12.93
C ASP A 39 -15.97 9.89 11.80
N ILE A 40 -16.40 9.06 10.84
CA ILE A 40 -17.30 9.49 9.76
C ILE A 40 -18.63 9.96 10.35
N ALA A 41 -19.23 9.22 11.28
CA ALA A 41 -20.46 9.64 11.95
C ALA A 41 -20.31 11.03 12.63
N VAL A 42 -19.19 11.28 13.32
CA VAL A 42 -18.89 12.57 13.94
C VAL A 42 -18.72 13.69 12.89
N LEU A 43 -18.15 13.39 11.72
CA LEU A 43 -18.05 14.36 10.63
C LEU A 43 -19.42 14.71 10.05
N LEU A 44 -20.31 13.73 9.92
CA LEU A 44 -21.68 13.93 9.47
C LEU A 44 -22.48 14.80 10.46
N GLU A 45 -22.38 14.56 11.76
CA GLU A 45 -23.02 15.39 12.80
C GLU A 45 -22.55 16.85 12.75
N ARG A 46 -21.28 17.09 12.41
CA ARG A 46 -20.68 18.43 12.29
C ARG A 46 -20.97 19.11 10.95
N GLY A 47 -21.71 18.45 10.05
CA GLY A 47 -22.01 18.97 8.72
C GLY A 47 -20.80 19.03 7.76
N LYS A 48 -19.69 18.33 8.07
CA LYS A 48 -18.48 18.30 7.23
C LYS A 48 -18.58 17.25 6.14
N LEU A 49 -19.49 17.45 5.20
CA LEU A 49 -19.91 16.42 4.24
C LEU A 49 -18.79 15.99 3.29
N GLU A 50 -18.03 16.94 2.75
CA GLU A 50 -16.93 16.60 1.83
C GLU A 50 -15.83 15.79 2.53
N SER A 51 -15.50 16.15 3.78
CA SER A 51 -14.54 15.35 4.57
C SER A 51 -15.08 13.96 4.89
N ALA A 52 -16.39 13.83 5.14
CA ALA A 52 -17.02 12.52 5.37
C ALA A 52 -16.99 11.65 4.11
N ARG A 53 -17.27 12.22 2.92
CA ARG A 53 -17.18 11.51 1.63
C ARG A 53 -15.77 11.00 1.35
N VAL A 54 -14.76 11.86 1.47
CA VAL A 54 -13.36 11.46 1.27
C VAL A 54 -12.95 10.35 2.24
N LYS A 55 -13.36 10.43 3.52
CA LYS A 55 -13.13 9.35 4.48
C LYS A 55 -13.91 8.06 4.15
N ALA A 56 -15.12 8.18 3.60
CA ALA A 56 -15.92 7.03 3.17
C ALA A 56 -15.30 6.33 1.95
N GLU A 57 -14.74 7.07 1.00
CA GLU A 57 -13.98 6.49 -0.11
C GLU A 57 -12.77 5.68 0.38
N ALA A 58 -12.04 6.22 1.36
CA ALA A 58 -10.90 5.54 1.95
C ALA A 58 -11.32 4.23 2.64
N ILE A 59 -12.36 4.26 3.47
CA ILE A 59 -12.79 3.06 4.21
C ILE A 59 -13.42 2.00 3.31
N ILE A 60 -14.12 2.39 2.23
CA ILE A 60 -14.62 1.43 1.22
C ILE A 60 -13.44 0.68 0.60
N ASN A 61 -12.36 1.38 0.25
CA ASN A 61 -11.16 0.74 -0.27
C ASN A 61 -10.46 -0.15 0.78
N GLU A 62 -10.46 0.26 2.05
CA GLU A 62 -9.94 -0.55 3.15
C GLU A 62 -10.75 -1.85 3.33
N ASP A 63 -12.09 -1.80 3.24
CA ASP A 63 -12.96 -2.97 3.33
C ASP A 63 -12.73 -3.92 2.13
N ILE A 64 -12.62 -3.38 0.91
CA ILE A 64 -12.26 -4.15 -0.29
C ILE A 64 -10.90 -4.84 -0.12
N ASN A 65 -9.93 -4.14 0.48
CA ASN A 65 -8.63 -4.71 0.77
C ASN A 65 -8.70 -5.80 1.85
N LEU A 66 -9.53 -5.63 2.88
CA LEU A 66 -9.76 -6.65 3.89
C LEU A 66 -10.31 -7.94 3.27
N GLU A 67 -11.32 -7.84 2.41
CA GLU A 67 -11.87 -9.00 1.68
C GLU A 67 -10.81 -9.71 0.82
N LEU A 68 -9.86 -8.95 0.23
CA LEU A 68 -8.74 -9.55 -0.48
C LEU A 68 -7.82 -10.34 0.48
N LEU A 69 -7.54 -9.81 1.67
CA LEU A 69 -6.70 -10.50 2.65
C LEU A 69 -7.35 -11.81 3.12
N GLU A 70 -8.66 -11.82 3.35
CA GLU A 70 -9.42 -13.04 3.68
C GLU A 70 -9.36 -14.06 2.55
N LEU A 71 -9.49 -13.61 1.30
CA LEU A 71 -9.39 -14.48 0.14
C LEU A 71 -7.98 -15.08 -0.01
N LEU A 72 -6.93 -14.31 0.28
CA LEU A 72 -5.54 -14.82 0.27
C LEU A 72 -5.28 -15.80 1.41
N GLU A 73 -5.89 -15.59 2.58
CA GLU A 73 -5.83 -16.55 3.69
C GLU A 73 -6.41 -17.89 3.26
N LEU A 74 -7.61 -17.89 2.66
CA LEU A 74 -8.25 -19.09 2.16
C LEU A 74 -7.35 -19.85 1.16
N TYR A 75 -6.68 -19.14 0.25
CA TYR A 75 -5.75 -19.77 -0.68
C TYR A 75 -4.51 -20.34 0.02
N CYS A 76 -3.95 -19.64 1.01
CA CYS A 76 -2.85 -20.18 1.80
C CYS A 76 -3.26 -21.45 2.56
N GLU A 77 -4.47 -21.50 3.13
CA GLU A 77 -5.01 -22.69 3.79
C GLU A 77 -5.26 -23.84 2.81
N LEU A 78 -5.80 -23.55 1.62
CA LEU A 78 -5.96 -24.52 0.54
C LEU A 78 -4.61 -25.16 0.17
N LEU A 79 -3.56 -24.36 0.01
CA LEU A 79 -2.22 -24.85 -0.30
C LEU A 79 -1.61 -25.67 0.83
N ILE A 80 -1.90 -25.34 2.10
CA ILE A 80 -1.49 -26.17 3.25
C ILE A 80 -2.23 -27.51 3.24
N ALA A 81 -3.55 -27.49 3.03
CA ALA A 81 -4.39 -28.68 3.02
C ALA A 81 -4.00 -29.65 1.88
N ARG A 82 -3.63 -29.08 0.73
CA ARG A 82 -3.21 -29.84 -0.46
C ARG A 82 -1.71 -29.77 -0.71
N PHE A 83 -0.91 -29.68 0.36
CA PHE A 83 0.54 -29.50 0.23
C PHE A 83 1.22 -30.63 -0.57
N GLY A 84 0.67 -31.86 -0.52
CA GLY A 84 1.18 -32.98 -1.32
C GLY A 84 1.15 -32.72 -2.83
N LEU A 85 0.15 -32.00 -3.35
CA LEU A 85 0.08 -31.59 -4.76
C LEU A 85 1.09 -30.46 -5.05
N LEU A 86 1.26 -29.55 -4.10
CA LEU A 86 2.24 -28.49 -4.18
C LEU A 86 3.68 -29.01 -4.11
N ASP A 87 3.93 -30.16 -3.49
CA ASP A 87 5.29 -30.72 -3.32
C ASP A 87 5.75 -31.60 -4.48
N GLN A 88 4.88 -31.88 -5.45
CA GLN A 88 5.25 -32.65 -6.63
C GLN A 88 6.38 -31.97 -7.41
N SER A 89 7.23 -32.79 -8.02
CA SER A 89 8.36 -32.34 -8.86
C SER A 89 7.89 -32.01 -10.29
N THR A 90 6.80 -31.26 -10.40
CA THR A 90 6.24 -30.78 -11.67
C THR A 90 6.62 -29.32 -11.89
N ARG A 91 6.81 -28.95 -13.15
CA ARG A 91 7.06 -27.55 -13.55
C ARG A 91 5.79 -26.71 -13.69
N GLU A 92 4.63 -27.36 -13.67
CA GLU A 92 3.33 -26.72 -13.71
C GLU A 92 2.54 -27.06 -12.44
N PRO A 93 1.77 -26.11 -11.88
CA PRO A 93 0.94 -26.38 -10.73
C PRO A 93 -0.23 -27.30 -11.11
N ASP A 94 -0.55 -28.24 -10.22
CA ASP A 94 -1.74 -29.08 -10.36
C ASP A 94 -3.03 -28.22 -10.38
N PRO A 95 -4.05 -28.56 -11.19
CA PRO A 95 -5.30 -27.78 -11.27
C PRO A 95 -5.99 -27.56 -9.92
N GLY A 96 -5.81 -28.46 -8.95
CA GLY A 96 -6.36 -28.35 -7.61
C GLY A 96 -5.68 -27.34 -6.69
N VAL A 97 -4.53 -26.78 -7.10
CA VAL A 97 -3.76 -25.76 -6.36
C VAL A 97 -3.37 -24.56 -7.23
N SER A 98 -3.52 -24.65 -8.55
CA SER A 98 -3.07 -23.64 -9.52
C SER A 98 -3.68 -22.27 -9.26
N GLU A 99 -4.99 -22.19 -8.99
CA GLU A 99 -5.67 -20.94 -8.67
C GLU A 99 -5.03 -20.22 -7.48
N GLY A 100 -4.77 -20.96 -6.39
CA GLY A 100 -4.17 -20.41 -5.17
C GLY A 100 -2.71 -19.97 -5.38
N VAL A 101 -1.93 -20.75 -6.13
CA VAL A 101 -0.55 -20.38 -6.50
C VAL A 101 -0.53 -19.10 -7.32
N CYS A 102 -1.35 -19.03 -8.38
CA CYS A 102 -1.42 -17.87 -9.26
C CYS A 102 -1.89 -16.62 -8.50
N ALA A 103 -2.94 -16.75 -7.68
CA ALA A 103 -3.48 -15.66 -6.87
C ALA A 103 -2.42 -15.09 -5.91
N ILE A 104 -1.65 -15.93 -5.22
CA ILE A 104 -0.59 -15.49 -4.28
C ILE A 104 0.56 -14.82 -5.01
N ILE A 105 1.07 -15.41 -6.10
CA ILE A 105 2.19 -14.81 -6.86
C ILE A 105 1.81 -13.43 -7.40
N TYR A 106 0.58 -13.30 -7.90
CA TYR A 106 0.08 -12.07 -8.49
C TYR A 106 -0.22 -10.99 -7.44
N SER A 107 -0.81 -11.37 -6.30
CA SER A 107 -1.23 -10.42 -5.26
C SER A 107 -0.09 -9.98 -4.35
N ALA A 108 0.92 -10.83 -4.12
CA ALA A 108 1.92 -10.58 -3.08
C ALA A 108 2.67 -9.25 -3.28
N THR A 109 2.94 -8.80 -4.50
CA THR A 109 3.63 -7.50 -4.74
C THR A 109 2.76 -6.29 -4.42
N ARG A 110 1.44 -6.47 -4.27
CA ARG A 110 0.44 -5.42 -4.03
C ARG A 110 -0.06 -5.41 -2.59
N THR A 111 0.38 -6.38 -1.78
CA THR A 111 0.06 -6.47 -0.34
C THR A 111 1.23 -5.99 0.53
N GLU A 112 0.96 -5.59 1.77
CA GLU A 112 2.00 -5.16 2.74
C GLU A 112 2.63 -6.33 3.53
N ILE A 113 2.39 -7.59 3.12
CA ILE A 113 2.71 -8.78 3.90
C ILE A 113 4.01 -9.44 3.44
N LYS A 114 5.09 -9.23 4.20
CA LYS A 114 6.43 -9.79 3.98
C LYS A 114 6.44 -11.29 3.76
N GLU A 115 5.60 -12.00 4.50
CA GLU A 115 5.50 -13.45 4.43
C GLU A 115 4.96 -13.92 3.07
N LEU A 116 4.01 -13.18 2.47
CA LEU A 116 3.50 -13.48 1.13
C LEU A 116 4.53 -13.16 0.05
N GLN A 117 5.35 -12.11 0.22
CA GLN A 117 6.43 -11.85 -0.74
C GLN A 117 7.49 -12.95 -0.74
N LEU A 118 7.88 -13.46 0.43
CA LEU A 118 8.77 -14.62 0.52
C LEU A 118 8.13 -15.88 -0.06
N LEU A 119 6.84 -16.11 0.18
CA LEU A 119 6.11 -17.22 -0.40
C LEU A 119 6.07 -17.13 -1.93
N ARG A 120 5.83 -15.93 -2.49
CA ARG A 120 5.91 -15.66 -3.92
C ARG A 120 7.26 -16.04 -4.49
N GLU A 121 8.36 -15.63 -3.86
CA GLU A 121 9.71 -15.96 -4.33
C GLU A 121 9.95 -17.48 -4.39
N LEU A 122 9.51 -18.22 -3.36
CA LEU A 122 9.59 -19.68 -3.33
C LEU A 122 8.78 -20.32 -4.47
N LEU A 123 7.54 -19.87 -4.68
CA LEU A 123 6.66 -20.40 -5.74
C LEU A 123 7.19 -20.07 -7.14
N MET A 124 7.71 -18.85 -7.35
CA MET A 124 8.34 -18.45 -8.61
C MET A 124 9.59 -19.28 -8.91
N HIS A 125 10.41 -19.58 -7.90
CA HIS A 125 11.56 -20.47 -8.09
C HIS A 125 11.13 -21.89 -8.41
N LYS A 126 10.06 -22.41 -7.80
CA LYS A 126 9.58 -23.78 -8.02
C LYS A 126 9.12 -24.00 -9.46
N TYR A 127 8.24 -23.14 -9.96
CA TYR A 127 7.61 -23.29 -11.28
C TYR A 127 8.42 -22.64 -12.40
N GLY A 128 9.44 -21.85 -12.04
CA GLY A 128 10.37 -21.24 -12.98
C GLY A 128 9.92 -19.87 -13.49
N ARG A 129 10.83 -19.25 -14.24
CA ARG A 129 10.71 -17.85 -14.68
C ARG A 129 9.55 -17.64 -15.67
N ASP A 130 9.38 -18.54 -16.62
CA ASP A 130 8.36 -18.39 -17.67
C ASP A 130 6.94 -18.42 -17.10
N PHE A 131 6.68 -19.37 -16.19
CA PHE A 131 5.44 -19.43 -15.42
C PHE A 131 5.23 -18.16 -14.60
N SER A 132 6.27 -17.69 -13.92
CA SER A 132 6.20 -16.48 -13.10
C SER A 132 5.82 -15.24 -13.91
N ILE A 133 6.41 -15.07 -15.09
CA ILE A 133 6.08 -13.97 -16.01
C ILE A 133 4.64 -14.11 -16.50
N ALA A 134 4.23 -15.32 -16.89
CA ALA A 134 2.87 -15.58 -17.35
C ALA A 134 1.82 -15.22 -16.29
N VAL A 135 2.06 -15.59 -15.02
CA VAL A 135 1.17 -15.24 -13.90
C VAL A 135 1.17 -13.73 -13.63
N MET A 136 2.34 -13.08 -13.64
CA MET A 136 2.45 -11.63 -13.39
C MET A 136 1.72 -10.80 -14.46
N GLU A 137 1.74 -11.25 -15.70
CA GLU A 137 1.00 -10.65 -16.81
C GLU A 137 -0.45 -11.16 -16.91
N ASN A 138 -0.87 -12.03 -16.00
CA ASN A 138 -2.16 -12.73 -16.00
C ASN A 138 -2.50 -13.36 -17.38
N ARG A 139 -1.49 -13.88 -18.08
CA ARG A 139 -1.68 -14.59 -19.35
C ARG A 139 -2.56 -15.82 -19.10
N GLY A 140 -3.59 -15.99 -19.93
CA GLY A 140 -4.52 -17.12 -19.81
C GLY A 140 -5.52 -17.03 -18.66
N ARG A 141 -5.71 -15.85 -18.03
CA ARG A 141 -6.65 -15.65 -16.89
C ARG A 141 -6.44 -16.67 -15.77
N CYS A 142 -5.17 -16.97 -15.47
CA CYS A 142 -4.80 -17.89 -14.40
C CYS A 142 -5.14 -17.37 -13.00
N VAL A 143 -5.31 -16.06 -12.85
CA VAL A 143 -5.79 -15.41 -11.63
C VAL A 143 -7.29 -15.22 -11.71
N SER A 144 -8.02 -15.62 -10.66
CA SER A 144 -9.47 -15.48 -10.60
C SER A 144 -9.90 -14.01 -10.70
N ASP A 145 -11.02 -13.77 -11.40
CA ASP A 145 -11.58 -12.41 -11.53
C ASP A 145 -11.93 -11.80 -10.16
N ARG A 146 -12.18 -12.64 -9.15
CA ARG A 146 -12.43 -12.21 -7.76
C ARG A 146 -11.21 -11.50 -7.17
N VAL A 147 -10.03 -12.09 -7.30
CA VAL A 147 -8.76 -11.48 -6.85
C VAL A 147 -8.45 -10.23 -7.67
N MET A 148 -8.65 -10.29 -9.00
CA MET A 148 -8.38 -9.17 -9.90
C MET A 148 -9.22 -7.93 -9.57
N LYS A 149 -10.53 -8.10 -9.35
CA LYS A 149 -11.43 -6.99 -9.02
C LYS A 149 -11.06 -6.32 -7.70
N LYS A 150 -10.67 -7.09 -6.69
CA LYS A 150 -10.28 -6.56 -5.37
C LYS A 150 -8.88 -5.92 -5.36
N LEU A 151 -8.02 -6.30 -6.30
CA LEU A 151 -6.71 -5.67 -6.52
C LEU A 151 -6.78 -4.41 -7.40
N SER A 152 -7.90 -4.16 -8.08
CA SER A 152 -8.08 -2.98 -8.90
C SER A 152 -8.22 -1.76 -8.00
N VAL A 153 -7.20 -0.91 -7.99
CA VAL A 153 -7.24 0.37 -7.27
C VAL A 153 -7.99 1.37 -8.13
N GLY A 154 -9.18 1.76 -7.68
CA GLY A 154 -10.02 2.74 -8.36
C GLY A 154 -10.87 3.50 -7.35
N ALA A 155 -11.31 4.71 -7.72
CA ALA A 155 -12.26 5.44 -6.91
C ALA A 155 -13.61 4.67 -6.89
N PRO A 156 -14.21 4.46 -5.71
CA PRO A 156 -15.54 3.84 -5.64
C PRO A 156 -16.57 4.76 -6.32
N SER A 157 -17.66 4.18 -6.81
CA SER A 157 -18.72 4.99 -7.43
C SER A 157 -19.34 5.94 -6.40
N PRO A 158 -19.74 7.16 -6.80
CA PRO A 158 -20.34 8.11 -5.87
C PRO A 158 -21.63 7.57 -5.24
N GLU A 159 -22.37 6.73 -5.97
CA GLU A 159 -23.55 6.01 -5.46
C GLU A 159 -23.19 5.07 -4.30
N LEU A 160 -22.08 4.33 -4.41
CA LEU A 160 -21.60 3.45 -3.34
C LEU A 160 -21.18 4.26 -2.12
N VAL A 161 -20.52 5.41 -2.32
CA VAL A 161 -20.12 6.32 -1.23
C VAL A 161 -21.34 6.84 -0.47
N GLU A 162 -22.36 7.33 -1.19
CA GLU A 162 -23.59 7.85 -0.58
C GLU A 162 -24.39 6.75 0.15
N ALA A 163 -24.49 5.55 -0.44
CA ALA A 163 -25.09 4.38 0.22
C ALA A 163 -24.33 4.00 1.51
N TYR A 164 -23.00 4.02 1.46
CA TYR A 164 -22.16 3.69 2.61
C TYR A 164 -22.29 4.72 3.74
N LEU A 165 -22.31 6.01 3.41
CA LEU A 165 -22.58 7.09 4.38
C LEU A 165 -23.96 6.96 5.01
N THR A 166 -24.96 6.55 4.23
CA THR A 166 -26.34 6.35 4.71
C THR A 166 -26.40 5.23 5.74
N GLU A 167 -25.74 4.10 5.49
CA GLU A 167 -25.69 2.99 6.45
C GLU A 167 -24.92 3.37 7.73
N ILE A 168 -23.83 4.14 7.62
CA ILE A 168 -23.14 4.68 8.81
C ILE A 168 -24.06 5.62 9.59
N ALA A 169 -24.67 6.59 8.93
CA ALA A 169 -25.55 7.55 9.59
C ALA A 169 -26.69 6.84 10.34
N LYS A 170 -27.31 5.84 9.70
CA LYS A 170 -28.34 4.99 10.31
C LYS A 170 -27.81 4.20 11.51
N GLY A 171 -26.62 3.61 11.39
CA GLY A 171 -25.99 2.83 12.46
C GLY A 171 -25.61 3.65 13.70
N TYR A 172 -25.31 4.95 13.54
CA TYR A 172 -24.94 5.85 14.63
C TYR A 172 -26.07 6.83 15.03
N GLY A 173 -27.23 6.80 14.38
CA GLY A 173 -28.38 7.66 14.69
C GLY A 173 -28.23 9.12 14.23
N VAL A 174 -27.40 9.38 13.23
CA VAL A 174 -27.15 10.73 12.69
C VAL A 174 -28.20 11.06 11.64
N LYS A 175 -28.78 12.27 11.69
CA LYS A 175 -29.68 12.76 10.65
C LYS A 175 -28.89 13.00 9.36
N TRP A 176 -29.16 12.20 8.33
CA TRP A 176 -28.47 12.24 7.05
C TRP A 176 -29.46 12.21 5.90
N THR A 177 -29.21 13.05 4.89
CA THR A 177 -29.93 13.04 3.62
C THR A 177 -28.91 12.79 2.51
N PRO A 178 -29.02 11.68 1.76
CA PRO A 178 -28.09 11.38 0.67
C PRO A 178 -28.14 12.47 -0.40
N ARG A 179 -27.02 12.71 -1.08
CA ARG A 179 -27.01 13.56 -2.27
C ARG A 179 -27.75 12.84 -3.39
N THR A 180 -28.92 13.35 -3.79
CA THR A 180 -29.63 12.86 -4.98
C THR A 180 -28.95 13.43 -6.22
N PHE A 181 -28.40 12.57 -7.07
CA PHE A 181 -27.89 12.94 -8.40
C PHE A 181 -29.03 13.16 -9.41
N THR A 182 -30.12 13.80 -8.98
CA THR A 182 -31.15 14.28 -9.91
C THR A 182 -30.62 15.52 -10.60
N ALA A 183 -30.67 15.52 -11.94
CA ALA A 183 -30.19 16.57 -12.81
C ALA A 183 -30.74 17.95 -12.42
N GLU A 184 -29.98 18.72 -11.65
CA GLU A 184 -30.14 20.18 -11.57
C GLU A 184 -29.10 20.79 -12.50
N THR A 185 -29.44 20.76 -13.79
CA THR A 185 -29.01 21.83 -14.68
C THR A 185 -29.84 23.05 -14.28
N GLU A 186 -29.40 23.78 -13.25
CA GLU A 186 -29.87 25.15 -13.05
C GLU A 186 -29.32 25.98 -14.20
N VAL A 187 -30.11 26.08 -15.26
CA VAL A 187 -30.01 27.16 -16.23
C VAL A 187 -30.76 28.34 -15.60
N PRO A 188 -30.11 29.43 -15.18
CA PRO A 188 -30.84 30.67 -14.98
C PRO A 188 -30.96 31.34 -16.35
N GLU A 189 -32.00 30.95 -17.10
CA GLU A 189 -32.52 31.78 -18.17
C GLU A 189 -33.50 32.78 -17.56
N SER A 190 -33.06 34.04 -17.44
CA SER A 190 -33.96 35.18 -17.34
C SER A 190 -33.55 36.21 -18.38
N GLY A 191 -34.34 36.32 -19.45
CA GLY A 191 -34.19 37.27 -20.54
C GLY A 191 -34.62 38.71 -20.17
N PRO A 192 -35.09 39.51 -21.14
CA PRO A 192 -34.25 40.45 -21.87
C PRO A 192 -34.66 41.92 -21.65
N SER A 193 -33.69 42.84 -21.67
CA SER A 193 -33.97 44.28 -21.77
C SER A 193 -33.14 44.90 -22.91
N LYS A 194 -33.88 45.34 -23.95
CA LYS A 194 -33.52 46.37 -24.93
C LYS A 194 -33.32 47.69 -24.15
N ASP A 195 -32.49 48.66 -24.47
CA ASP A 195 -32.12 49.28 -25.76
C ASP A 195 -30.94 50.26 -25.50
N ALA A 196 -30.42 50.89 -26.57
CA ALA A 196 -29.46 52.01 -26.63
C ALA A 196 -27.98 51.71 -26.98
N THR A 197 -27.69 51.78 -28.29
CA THR A 197 -26.39 52.11 -28.91
C THR A 197 -26.19 53.65 -29.00
N PRO A 198 -25.11 54.21 -29.60
CA PRO A 198 -23.73 54.33 -29.08
C PRO A 198 -23.16 55.77 -29.24
N GLU A 199 -22.28 56.27 -28.36
CA GLU A 199 -21.33 57.34 -28.78
C GLU A 199 -20.11 57.47 -27.85
N ALA A 200 -18.93 57.61 -28.47
CA ALA A 200 -17.63 57.84 -27.84
C ALA A 200 -17.38 59.35 -27.59
N PRO A 201 -16.35 59.76 -26.83
CA PRO A 201 -15.10 60.10 -27.53
C PRO A 201 -13.76 59.93 -26.76
N SER A 202 -12.69 59.72 -27.55
CA SER A 202 -11.28 60.18 -27.40
C SER A 202 -10.48 59.88 -26.12
N ARG A 203 -9.45 59.01 -26.11
CA ARG A 203 -8.08 59.08 -26.71
C ARG A 203 -7.11 60.05 -26.00
N GLY A 204 -6.15 59.48 -25.26
CA GLY A 204 -4.94 60.10 -24.70
C GLY A 204 -3.97 59.00 -24.21
N PRO A 205 -2.64 59.20 -24.23
CA PRO A 205 -1.70 58.21 -24.78
C PRO A 205 -0.99 57.32 -23.75
N SER A 206 -0.70 56.11 -24.22
CA SER A 206 0.21 55.10 -23.66
C SER A 206 1.69 55.51 -23.77
N GLU A 207 2.43 55.38 -22.67
CA GLU A 207 3.90 55.36 -22.64
C GLU A 207 4.43 53.96 -22.21
N PRO A 208 5.64 53.58 -22.67
CA PRO A 208 5.97 52.20 -23.00
C PRO A 208 6.82 51.47 -21.95
N LEU A 209 6.64 50.14 -21.89
CA LEU A 209 7.53 49.20 -21.22
C LEU A 209 8.89 49.15 -21.95
N PRO A 210 10.04 49.09 -21.24
CA PRO A 210 11.35 49.03 -21.86
C PRO A 210 11.61 47.65 -22.49
N ALA A 211 12.12 47.70 -23.72
CA ALA A 211 12.55 46.58 -24.53
C ALA A 211 13.85 45.96 -23.99
N TYR A 212 13.90 44.63 -23.96
CA TYR A 212 15.14 43.87 -23.85
C TYR A 212 15.48 43.34 -25.25
N SER A 213 16.64 43.74 -25.77
CA SER A 213 17.20 43.30 -27.04
C SER A 213 17.71 41.86 -26.95
N GLU A 214 17.37 41.05 -27.94
CA GLU A 214 17.92 39.70 -28.17
C GLU A 214 19.38 39.76 -28.64
N GLN A 215 20.20 38.82 -28.16
CA GLN A 215 21.10 38.06 -29.05
C GLN A 215 21.58 36.75 -28.39
N GLY A 216 21.09 35.62 -28.92
CA GLY A 216 21.90 34.45 -29.26
C GLY A 216 22.17 33.36 -28.20
N GLY A 217 21.52 32.20 -28.37
CA GLY A 217 22.22 30.89 -28.26
C GLY A 217 21.75 29.89 -27.18
N LYS A 218 21.04 28.84 -27.64
CA LYS A 218 20.88 27.45 -27.11
C LYS A 218 20.49 27.22 -25.62
N PRO A 219 19.40 26.49 -25.30
CA PRO A 219 19.11 26.10 -23.92
C PRO A 219 19.84 24.81 -23.51
N GLY A 220 20.81 24.96 -22.59
CA GLY A 220 21.32 23.91 -21.71
C GLY A 220 20.62 23.96 -20.34
N ALA A 221 20.52 22.81 -19.68
CA ALA A 221 19.75 22.58 -18.44
C ALA A 221 20.14 23.49 -17.25
N PRO A 222 19.21 23.84 -16.32
CA PRO A 222 19.53 24.60 -15.12
C PRO A 222 20.15 23.73 -14.01
N LYS A 223 21.28 24.19 -13.43
CA LYS A 223 21.95 23.66 -12.23
C LYS A 223 21.47 24.35 -10.95
N LEU A 224 21.50 23.59 -9.85
CA LEU A 224 21.24 24.00 -8.45
C LEU A 224 22.42 24.80 -7.85
N PRO A 225 22.19 25.61 -6.78
CA PRO A 225 23.21 26.44 -6.13
C PRO A 225 24.15 25.69 -5.17
N ASP A 226 25.40 26.18 -5.13
CA ASP A 226 26.60 25.63 -4.47
C ASP A 226 26.68 25.87 -2.94
N ILE A 227 27.37 24.95 -2.26
CA ILE A 227 27.79 25.01 -0.85
C ILE A 227 29.32 25.23 -0.82
N PRO A 228 29.87 26.14 0.01
CA PRO A 228 31.29 26.52 -0.07
C PRO A 228 32.27 25.49 0.54
N PRO A 229 33.56 25.55 0.15
CA PRO A 229 34.55 24.47 0.34
C PRO A 229 35.59 24.77 1.44
N THR A 230 36.23 23.73 1.99
CA THR A 230 37.63 23.85 2.42
C THR A 230 38.38 22.52 2.32
N GLU A 231 39.51 22.61 1.61
CA GLU A 231 40.62 21.67 1.39
C GLU A 231 41.30 21.30 2.75
N GLY A 232 42.15 20.30 2.94
CA GLY A 232 42.88 19.35 2.10
C GLY A 232 43.99 18.70 2.95
N GLU A 233 44.29 17.44 2.66
CA GLU A 233 45.57 16.70 2.83
C GLU A 233 46.23 16.45 4.21
N ASN A 234 46.25 15.14 4.56
CA ASN A 234 47.43 14.29 4.80
C ASN A 234 48.47 14.69 5.88
N GLU A 235 48.52 13.97 7.00
CA GLU A 235 49.78 13.45 7.56
C GLU A 235 49.61 12.45 8.73
N LYS A 236 50.52 11.48 8.76
CA LYS A 236 50.66 10.43 9.79
C LYS A 236 50.96 11.03 11.16
N ARG A 237 50.19 10.65 12.18
CA ARG A 237 50.70 10.59 13.57
C ARG A 237 50.03 9.48 14.38
N THR A 238 50.86 8.51 14.70
CA THR A 238 50.67 7.45 15.69
C THR A 238 50.21 8.05 17.03
N GLN A 239 49.03 7.66 17.50
CA GLN A 239 48.67 7.78 18.91
C GLN A 239 48.00 6.49 19.39
N SER A 240 48.67 5.93 20.39
CA SER A 240 48.39 4.77 21.23
C SER A 240 46.94 4.62 21.68
N ILE A 241 46.38 3.44 21.42
CA ILE A 241 45.20 2.90 22.09
C ILE A 241 45.61 2.51 23.52
N PRO A 242 44.90 2.91 24.58
CA PRO A 242 45.13 2.38 25.92
C PRO A 242 44.65 0.93 25.99
N SER A 243 45.58 0.04 26.32
CA SER A 243 45.35 -1.38 26.58
C SER A 243 44.39 -1.57 27.77
N ILE A 244 43.25 -2.24 27.55
CA ILE A 244 42.42 -2.82 28.61
C ILE A 244 42.50 -4.36 28.48
N PRO A 245 42.66 -5.11 29.58
CA PRO A 245 43.11 -6.50 29.56
C PRO A 245 42.12 -7.48 28.94
N LYS A 246 42.68 -8.54 28.35
CA LYS A 246 41.97 -9.77 28.00
C LYS A 246 41.54 -10.47 29.29
N ASP A 247 40.24 -10.48 29.56
CA ASP A 247 39.59 -11.61 30.22
C ASP A 247 38.41 -12.02 29.33
N GLY A 248 38.38 -13.30 28.96
CA GLY A 248 37.36 -13.87 28.10
C GLY A 248 35.97 -13.84 28.77
N PRO A 249 34.90 -14.07 28.01
CA PRO A 249 33.60 -14.24 28.63
C PRO A 249 33.66 -15.52 29.49
N GLU A 250 33.66 -15.37 30.81
CA GLU A 250 33.29 -16.48 31.69
C GLU A 250 31.90 -16.92 31.26
N ASP A 251 31.77 -18.21 30.93
CA ASP A 251 30.58 -18.82 30.38
C ASP A 251 29.40 -18.53 31.32
N ASP A 252 28.47 -17.66 30.91
CA ASP A 252 27.27 -17.27 31.67
C ASP A 252 26.47 -18.49 32.18
N PHE A 253 26.65 -19.63 31.50
CA PHE A 253 26.12 -20.94 31.85
C PHE A 253 26.67 -21.50 33.18
N ASP A 254 27.97 -21.33 33.47
CA ASP A 254 28.59 -21.83 34.70
C ASP A 254 28.21 -20.98 35.93
N VAL A 255 28.05 -19.67 35.73
CA VAL A 255 27.56 -18.75 36.77
C VAL A 255 26.10 -19.06 37.12
N LEU A 256 25.26 -19.35 36.12
CA LEU A 256 23.89 -19.80 36.34
C LEU A 256 23.83 -21.16 37.04
N THR A 257 24.70 -22.10 36.67
CA THR A 257 24.74 -23.45 37.24
C THR A 257 25.13 -23.42 38.72
N ARG A 258 26.09 -22.57 39.12
CA ARG A 258 26.44 -22.36 40.54
C ARG A 258 25.29 -21.72 41.33
N ARG A 259 24.59 -20.75 40.75
CA ARG A 259 23.41 -20.12 41.39
C ARG A 259 22.26 -21.11 41.56
N PHE A 260 22.05 -21.99 40.59
CA PHE A 260 21.01 -23.03 40.66
C PHE A 260 21.32 -24.08 41.72
N HIS A 261 22.60 -24.47 41.88
CA HIS A 261 23.02 -25.39 42.93
C HIS A 261 22.90 -24.80 44.35
N ALA A 262 23.06 -23.49 44.50
CA ALA A 262 22.90 -22.81 45.79
C ALA A 262 21.44 -22.75 46.27
N LEU A 263 20.48 -22.73 45.34
CA LEU A 263 19.03 -22.69 45.63
C LEU A 263 18.44 -24.06 46.00
N LYS A 264 19.13 -25.16 45.70
CA LYS A 264 18.66 -26.53 45.97
C LYS A 264 19.08 -27.06 47.36
N LYS A 265 19.67 -26.21 48.20
CA LYS A 265 20.21 -26.58 49.52
C LYS A 265 19.47 -25.95 50.70
N HIS A 266 18.22 -25.55 50.49
CA HIS A 266 17.28 -25.16 51.54
C HIS A 266 15.96 -25.89 51.39
#